data_AF-A0A3B4AVY9-F1
#
_entry.id   AF-A0A3B4AVY9-F1
#
_cell.length_a   1.000
_cell.length_b   1.000
_cell.length_c   1.000
_cell.angle_alpha   90.00
_cell.angle_beta   90.00
_cell.angle_gamma   90.00
#
_symmetry.space_group_name_H-M   'P 1'
#
loop_
_entity.id
_entity.type
_entity.pdbx_description
1 polymer ?
#
loop_
_entity_poly.entity_id
_entity_poly.type
_entity_poly.pdbx_seq_one_letter_code
_entity_poly.pdbx_strand_id
1 'polypeptide(L)'
;MEVSALTKKLWCVHKQLILVITPLLFLPLIFALPEKEGKCLYVVVLMATFWCTEALPLAVTAMLPVCLFPTLGILPSKKVCPQYFLETNFLFLSGLVMASSIEEWGLHRRIALKVLSIVGVQPMIIQSERPHIWVASPNIQ
;
A
#
# COMPACT_ATOMS: atom_id res chain seq x y z
N MET A 1 -29.49 6.15 9.57
CA MET A 1 -28.69 6.46 8.36
C MET A 1 -27.99 7.83 8.44
N GLU A 2 -28.49 8.80 9.20
CA GLU A 2 -27.88 10.14 9.39
C GLU A 2 -26.50 10.14 10.11
N VAL A 3 -26.29 9.21 11.06
CA VAL A 3 -25.10 9.21 11.94
C VAL A 3 -23.82 8.79 11.20
N SER A 4 -23.89 7.84 10.26
CA SER A 4 -22.71 7.39 9.50
C SER A 4 -22.21 8.43 8.49
N ALA A 5 -23.10 9.30 8.01
CA ALA A 5 -22.74 10.43 7.14
C ALA A 5 -22.02 11.54 7.93
N LEU A 6 -22.49 11.86 9.14
CA LEU A 6 -21.85 12.84 10.01
C LEU A 6 -20.48 12.40 10.52
N THR A 7 -20.32 11.11 10.89
CA THR A 7 -19.02 10.58 11.34
C THR A 7 -17.99 10.58 10.20
N LYS A 8 -18.38 10.21 8.98
CA LYS A 8 -17.50 10.33 7.80
C LYS A 8 -17.14 11.78 7.48
N LYS A 9 -18.10 12.71 7.67
CA LYS A 9 -17.91 14.14 7.44
C LYS A 9 -16.97 14.77 8.48
N LEU A 10 -17.11 14.43 9.76
CA LEU A 10 -16.18 14.85 10.83
C LEU A 10 -14.76 14.29 10.60
N TRP A 11 -14.65 13.04 10.15
CA TRP A 11 -13.36 12.42 9.84
C TRP A 11 -12.68 13.03 8.61
N CYS A 12 -13.46 13.38 7.57
CA CYS A 12 -12.97 14.16 6.43
C CYS A 12 -12.53 15.56 6.85
N VAL A 13 -13.31 16.24 7.69
CA VAL A 13 -12.98 17.59 8.17
C VAL A 13 -11.75 17.58 9.07
N HIS A 14 -11.56 16.56 9.92
CA HIS A 14 -10.35 16.41 10.73
C HIS A 14 -9.11 16.16 9.86
N LYS A 15 -9.21 15.29 8.84
CA LYS A 15 -8.14 15.08 7.85
C LYS A 15 -7.83 16.35 7.03
N GLN A 16 -8.84 17.11 6.62
CA GLN A 16 -8.66 18.38 5.93
C GLN A 16 -8.07 19.46 6.85
N LEU A 17 -8.46 19.48 8.13
CA LEU A 17 -7.85 20.35 9.14
C LEU A 17 -6.38 20.00 9.34
N ILE A 18 -6.00 18.73 9.46
CA ILE A 18 -4.59 18.31 9.52
C ILE A 18 -3.85 18.75 8.25
N LEU A 19 -4.48 18.59 7.08
CA LEU A 19 -3.90 18.99 5.78
C LEU A 19 -3.64 20.49 5.66
N VAL A 20 -4.49 21.33 6.27
CA VAL A 20 -4.36 22.79 6.25
C VAL A 20 -3.56 23.34 7.45
N ILE A 21 -3.65 22.70 8.61
CA ILE A 21 -2.93 23.10 9.83
C ILE A 21 -1.45 22.77 9.73
N THR A 22 -1.06 21.64 9.15
CA THR A 22 0.36 21.27 9.05
C THR A 22 1.18 22.30 8.24
N PRO A 23 0.75 22.78 7.06
CA PRO A 23 1.48 23.84 6.36
C PRO A 23 1.39 25.21 7.06
N LEU A 24 0.27 25.52 7.73
CA LEU A 24 0.07 26.79 8.42
C LEU A 24 0.88 26.90 9.72
N LEU A 25 1.06 25.79 10.44
CA LEU A 25 1.82 25.71 11.69
C LEU A 25 3.34 25.69 11.47
N PHE A 26 3.81 25.20 10.32
CA PHE A 26 5.23 25.14 10.00
C PHE A 26 5.76 26.37 9.22
N LEU A 27 4.89 27.28 8.81
CA LEU A 27 5.23 28.58 8.22
C LEU A 27 6.20 29.43 9.09
N PRO A 28 6.06 29.52 10.42
CA PRO A 28 7.04 30.21 11.26
C PRO A 28 8.41 29.54 11.31
N LEU A 29 8.52 28.24 10.98
CA LEU A 29 9.80 27.51 11.00
C LEU A 29 10.68 27.87 9.78
N ILE A 30 10.06 28.23 8.66
CA ILE A 30 10.74 28.70 7.44
C ILE A 30 11.53 30.00 7.68
N PHE A 31 11.14 30.80 8.68
CA PHE A 31 11.75 32.11 8.94
C PHE A 31 12.96 32.06 9.90
N ALA A 32 13.18 30.94 10.59
CA ALA A 32 14.20 30.83 11.65
C ALA A 32 15.55 30.22 11.18
N LEU A 33 15.62 29.63 9.98
CA LEU A 33 16.77 28.86 9.48
C LEU A 33 17.21 29.33 8.07
N PRO A 34 18.44 29.01 7.63
CA PRO A 34 18.92 29.31 6.28
C PRO A 34 17.97 28.79 5.19
N GLU A 35 17.77 29.62 4.15
CA GLU A 35 16.62 29.52 3.23
C GLU A 35 16.46 28.16 2.50
N LYS A 36 17.53 27.39 2.32
CA LYS A 36 17.47 26.10 1.61
C LYS A 36 17.23 24.90 2.55
N GLU A 37 17.88 24.90 3.70
CA GLU A 37 17.82 23.80 4.67
C GLU A 37 16.46 23.79 5.39
N GLY A 38 15.97 24.97 5.78
CA GLY A 38 14.65 25.12 6.42
C GLY A 38 13.51 24.67 5.51
N LYS A 39 13.57 24.98 4.21
CA LYS A 39 12.58 24.55 3.22
C LYS A 39 12.62 23.03 2.96
N CYS A 40 13.79 22.41 2.98
CA CYS A 40 13.91 20.96 2.86
C CYS A 40 13.32 20.25 4.08
N LEU A 41 13.69 20.70 5.29
CA LEU A 41 13.18 20.17 6.55
C LEU A 41 11.65 20.29 6.63
N TYR A 42 11.11 21.42 6.19
CA TYR A 42 9.66 21.64 6.09
C TYR A 42 8.96 20.56 5.28
N VAL A 43 9.46 20.23 4.08
CA VAL A 43 8.87 19.19 3.22
C VAL A 43 8.98 17.80 3.85
N VAL A 44 10.11 17.49 4.49
CA VAL A 44 10.31 16.19 5.18
C VAL A 44 9.35 16.02 6.35
N VAL A 45 9.16 17.05 7.18
CA VAL A 45 8.24 16.96 8.32
C VAL A 45 6.78 16.94 7.86
N LEU A 46 6.42 17.68 6.81
CA LEU A 46 5.11 17.54 6.16
C LEU A 46 4.87 16.10 5.69
N MET A 47 5.85 15.50 5.01
CA MET A 47 5.74 14.12 4.53
C MET A 47 5.56 13.14 5.69
N ALA A 48 6.38 13.26 6.75
CA ALA A 48 6.29 12.41 7.94
C ALA A 48 4.93 12.52 8.64
N THR A 49 4.42 13.75 8.80
CA THR A 49 3.12 14.00 9.43
C THR A 49 1.99 13.40 8.61
N PHE A 50 2.01 13.54 7.27
CA PHE A 50 1.00 12.92 6.42
C PHE A 50 1.07 11.40 6.36
N TRP A 51 2.27 10.83 6.57
CA TRP A 51 2.43 9.39 6.70
C TRP A 51 1.84 8.86 8.01
N CYS A 52 2.11 9.53 9.14
CA CYS A 52 1.58 9.15 10.45
C CYS A 52 0.06 9.35 10.59
N THR A 53 -0.50 10.34 9.89
CA THR A 53 -1.93 10.67 9.98
C THR A 53 -2.80 9.92 8.98
N GLU A 54 -2.19 9.14 8.08
CA GLU A 54 -2.83 8.43 6.96
C GLU A 54 -3.92 9.26 6.26
N ALA A 55 -3.73 10.58 6.20
CA ALA A 55 -4.77 11.50 5.75
C ALA A 55 -5.09 11.27 4.27
N LEU A 56 -4.05 11.00 3.49
CA LEU A 56 -4.08 10.73 2.05
C LEU A 56 -3.64 9.28 1.77
N PRO A 57 -4.10 8.67 0.66
CA PRO A 57 -3.55 7.40 0.21
C PRO A 57 -2.04 7.53 0.02
N LEU A 58 -1.29 6.54 0.50
CA LEU A 58 0.18 6.49 0.52
C LEU A 58 0.83 6.91 -0.81
N ALA A 59 0.21 6.56 -1.94
CA ALA A 59 0.66 6.93 -3.27
C ALA A 59 0.65 8.46 -3.51
N VAL A 60 -0.38 9.16 -3.03
CA VAL A 60 -0.51 10.62 -3.18
C VAL A 60 0.47 11.35 -2.26
N THR A 61 0.65 10.84 -1.04
CA THR A 61 1.64 11.37 -0.09
C THR A 61 3.07 11.25 -0.61
N ALA A 62 3.40 10.15 -1.30
CA ALA A 62 4.71 9.95 -1.91
C ALA A 62 4.99 10.91 -3.07
N MET A 63 3.95 11.42 -3.77
CA MET A 63 4.10 12.40 -4.85
C MET A 63 4.21 13.85 -4.35
N LEU A 64 3.78 14.12 -3.12
CA LEU A 64 3.73 15.46 -2.53
C LEU A 64 5.10 16.17 -2.53
N PRO A 65 6.22 15.54 -2.15
CA PRO A 65 7.53 16.18 -2.22
C PRO A 65 7.93 16.55 -3.66
N VAL A 66 7.59 15.72 -4.65
CA VAL A 66 7.93 15.98 -6.07
C VAL A 66 7.30 17.28 -6.57
N CYS A 67 6.11 17.65 -6.07
CA CYS A 67 5.46 18.91 -6.40
C CYS A 67 5.94 20.08 -5.52
N LEU A 68 6.22 19.85 -4.24
CA LEU A 68 6.65 20.89 -3.28
C LEU A 68 8.11 21.33 -3.46
N PHE A 69 9.02 20.41 -3.77
CA PHE A 69 10.43 20.73 -4.01
C PHE A 69 10.66 21.77 -5.13
N PRO A 70 10.03 21.68 -6.32
CA PRO A 70 10.20 22.67 -7.38
C PRO A 70 9.42 23.96 -7.14
N THR A 71 8.25 23.92 -6.49
CA THR A 71 7.46 25.13 -6.19
C THR A 71 8.13 26.01 -5.13
N LEU A 72 8.82 25.40 -4.16
CA LEU A 72 9.61 26.10 -3.14
C LEU A 72 11.02 26.50 -3.61
N GLY A 73 11.41 26.10 -4.82
CA GLY A 73 12.71 26.45 -5.43
C GLY A 73 13.93 25.79 -4.79
N ILE A 74 13.75 24.67 -4.08
CA ILE A 74 14.83 23.98 -3.35
C ILE A 74 15.67 23.13 -4.30
N LEU A 75 14.99 22.35 -5.17
CA LEU A 75 15.61 21.45 -6.15
C LEU A 75 14.87 21.55 -7.50
N PRO A 76 15.57 21.60 -8.64
CA PRO A 76 14.93 21.64 -9.95
C PRO A 76 14.22 20.31 -10.25
N SER A 77 13.04 20.37 -10.89
CA SER A 77 12.22 19.19 -11.22
C SER A 77 12.99 18.11 -11.99
N LYS A 78 13.94 18.51 -12.85
CA LYS A 78 14.81 17.58 -13.60
C LYS A 78 15.62 16.64 -12.71
N LYS A 79 15.92 17.02 -11.46
CA LYS A 79 16.66 16.17 -10.51
C LYS A 79 15.73 15.35 -9.62
N VAL A 80 14.52 15.82 -9.33
CA VAL A 80 13.57 15.17 -8.43
C VAL A 80 12.79 14.06 -9.14
N CYS A 81 12.30 14.30 -10.36
CA CYS A 81 11.56 13.33 -11.15
C CYS A 81 12.28 11.97 -11.33
N PRO A 82 13.58 11.91 -11.71
CA PRO A 82 14.25 10.61 -11.89
C PRO A 82 14.39 9.80 -10.60
N GLN A 83 14.35 10.41 -9.41
CA GLN A 83 14.44 9.67 -8.15
C GLN A 83 13.12 8.99 -7.76
N TYR A 84 12.00 9.43 -8.33
CA TYR A 84 10.72 8.78 -8.11
C TYR A 84 10.52 7.59 -9.07
N PHE A 85 10.96 7.75 -10.32
CA PHE A 85 10.93 6.73 -11.38
C PHE A 85 12.15 5.82 -11.37
N LEU A 86 12.63 5.44 -10.19
CA LEU A 86 13.69 4.44 -10.06
C LEU A 86 13.23 3.10 -10.65
N GLU A 87 14.18 2.37 -11.25
CA GLU A 87 13.94 1.07 -11.88
C GLU A 87 13.20 0.11 -10.95
N THR A 88 13.50 0.13 -9.65
CA THR A 88 12.83 -0.70 -8.63
C THR A 88 11.34 -0.40 -8.49
N ASN A 89 10.94 0.88 -8.47
CA ASN A 89 9.53 1.25 -8.36
C ASN A 89 8.74 0.83 -9.62
N PHE A 90 9.37 0.98 -10.79
CA PHE A 90 8.76 0.57 -12.05
C PHE A 90 8.70 -0.96 -12.22
N LEU A 91 9.69 -1.68 -11.71
CA LEU A 91 9.71 -3.14 -11.66
C LEU A 91 8.59 -3.67 -10.76
N PHE A 92 8.39 -3.05 -9.59
CA PHE A 92 7.29 -3.41 -8.69
C PHE A 92 5.93 -3.13 -9.33
N LEU A 93 5.76 -1.95 -9.94
CA LEU A 93 4.51 -1.59 -10.64
C LEU A 93 4.21 -2.54 -11.80
N SER A 94 5.21 -2.85 -12.64
CA SER A 94 5.03 -3.77 -13.76
C SER A 94 4.76 -5.21 -13.29
N GLY A 95 5.36 -5.65 -12.19
CA GLY A 95 5.05 -6.92 -11.54
C GLY A 95 3.60 -7.02 -11.06
N LEU A 96 3.09 -5.97 -10.42
CA LEU A 96 1.68 -5.91 -9.98
C LEU A 96 0.71 -5.91 -11.18
N VAL A 97 1.00 -5.13 -12.22
CA VAL A 97 0.19 -5.10 -13.45
C VAL A 97 0.19 -6.46 -14.15
N MET A 98 1.35 -7.13 -14.21
CA MET A 98 1.47 -8.47 -14.79
C MET A 98 0.67 -9.49 -13.98
N ALA A 99 0.76 -9.45 -12.64
CA ALA A 99 0.00 -10.34 -11.76
C ALA A 99 -1.52 -10.17 -11.96
N SER A 100 -2.01 -8.92 -12.00
CA SER A 100 -3.43 -8.62 -12.26
C SER A 100 -3.87 -9.09 -13.65
N SER A 101 -3.03 -8.94 -14.67
CA SER A 101 -3.32 -9.41 -16.02
C SER A 101 -3.44 -10.95 -16.09
N ILE A 102 -2.60 -11.67 -15.35
CA ILE A 102 -2.61 -13.14 -15.22
C ILE A 102 -3.89 -13.62 -14.51
N GLU A 103 -4.36 -12.86 -13.52
CA GLU A 103 -5.59 -13.13 -12.79
C GLU A 103 -6.82 -13.03 -13.71
N GLU A 104 -6.94 -11.94 -14.47
CA GLU A 104 -8.03 -11.69 -15.44
C GLU A 104 -8.11 -12.77 -16.53
N TRP A 105 -6.96 -13.28 -16.99
CA TRP A 105 -6.92 -14.38 -17.97
C TRP A 105 -7.31 -15.75 -17.38
N GLY A 106 -7.55 -15.83 -16.06
CA GLY A 106 -7.86 -17.07 -15.36
C GLY A 106 -6.72 -18.10 -15.46
N LEU A 107 -5.49 -17.63 -15.70
CA LEU A 107 -4.34 -18.52 -15.93
C LEU A 107 -4.04 -19.35 -14.69
N HIS A 108 -4.21 -18.77 -13.50
CA HIS A 108 -4.10 -19.46 -12.20
C HIS A 108 -5.00 -20.71 -12.15
N ARG A 109 -6.26 -20.60 -12.62
CA ARG A 109 -7.23 -21.69 -12.64
C ARG A 109 -6.90 -22.73 -13.71
N ARG A 110 -6.42 -22.32 -14.88
CA ARG A 110 -5.95 -23.26 -15.93
C ARG A 110 -4.74 -24.07 -15.46
N ILE A 111 -3.77 -23.44 -14.80
CA ILE A 111 -2.59 -24.11 -14.24
C ILE A 111 -3.01 -25.07 -13.12
N ALA A 112 -3.86 -24.63 -12.19
CA ALA A 112 -4.36 -25.49 -11.12
C ALA A 112 -5.05 -26.76 -11.66
N LEU A 113 -5.98 -26.59 -12.61
CA LEU A 113 -6.67 -27.73 -13.23
C LEU A 113 -5.72 -28.65 -14.01
N LYS A 114 -4.71 -28.09 -14.69
CA LYS A 114 -3.72 -28.89 -15.42
C LYS A 114 -2.84 -29.71 -14.48
N VAL A 115 -2.42 -29.14 -13.35
CA VAL A 115 -1.68 -29.87 -12.32
C VAL A 115 -2.53 -30.97 -11.68
N LEU A 116 -3.80 -30.67 -11.33
CA LEU A 116 -4.74 -31.69 -10.83
C LEU A 116 -4.96 -32.83 -11.83
N SER A 117 -5.03 -32.53 -13.13
CA SER A 117 -5.17 -33.56 -14.17
C SER A 117 -3.91 -34.40 -14.37
N ILE A 118 -2.72 -33.84 -14.13
CA ILE A 118 -1.43 -34.55 -14.25
C ILE A 118 -1.18 -35.44 -13.02
N VAL A 119 -1.47 -34.93 -11.81
CA VAL A 119 -1.35 -35.68 -10.56
C VAL A 119 -2.46 -36.73 -10.42
N GLY A 120 -3.56 -36.59 -11.17
CA GLY A 120 -4.70 -37.49 -11.14
C GLY A 120 -5.61 -37.21 -9.93
N VAL A 121 -6.92 -37.28 -10.14
CA VAL A 121 -7.94 -37.16 -9.08
C VAL A 121 -7.97 -38.46 -8.27
N GLN A 122 -6.90 -38.72 -7.53
CA GLN A 122 -6.91 -39.70 -6.46
C GLN A 122 -6.88 -38.96 -5.12
N PRO A 123 -8.05 -38.65 -4.51
CA PRO A 123 -8.12 -38.14 -3.14
C PRO A 123 -7.62 -39.14 -2.08
N MET A 124 -7.01 -40.26 -2.50
CA MET A 124 -6.56 -41.36 -1.64
C MET A 124 -5.26 -41.06 -0.89
N ILE A 125 -4.45 -40.12 -1.37
CA ILE A 125 -3.12 -39.83 -0.78
C ILE A 125 -3.23 -39.08 0.56
N ILE A 126 -4.37 -38.43 0.86
CA ILE A 126 -4.59 -37.75 2.16
C ILE A 126 -5.26 -38.69 3.18
N GLN A 127 -5.88 -39.79 2.74
CA GLN A 127 -6.54 -40.75 3.64
C GLN A 127 -5.59 -41.85 4.15
N SER A 128 -4.41 -42.05 3.56
CA SER A 128 -3.50 -43.16 3.92
C SER A 128 -2.73 -42.95 5.24
N GLU A 129 -2.81 -41.77 5.88
CA GLU A 129 -2.30 -41.53 7.24
C GLU A 129 -3.38 -41.62 8.32
N ARG A 130 -4.57 -42.18 8.02
CA ARG A 130 -5.46 -42.69 9.07
C ARG A 130 -4.92 -44.07 9.51
N PRO A 131 -4.23 -44.21 10.65
CA PRO A 131 -3.94 -45.53 11.19
C PRO A 131 -5.27 -46.27 11.36
N HIS A 132 -5.31 -47.47 10.79
CA HIS A 132 -6.43 -48.42 10.71
C HIS A 132 -7.00 -48.90 12.07
N ILE A 133 -6.99 -48.06 13.12
CA ILE A 133 -7.20 -48.49 14.51
C ILE A 133 -8.66 -48.38 14.99
N TRP A 134 -9.62 -47.85 14.21
CA TRP A 134 -10.98 -47.59 14.76
C TRP A 134 -12.20 -48.03 13.92
N VAL A 135 -12.13 -49.15 13.17
CA VAL A 135 -13.35 -49.74 12.56
C VAL A 135 -13.44 -51.26 12.78
N ALA A 136 -12.97 -51.76 13.93
CA ALA A 136 -13.22 -53.14 14.35
C ALA A 136 -13.25 -53.27 15.87
N SER A 137 -14.37 -52.91 16.50
CA SER A 137 -14.85 -53.58 17.71
C SER A 137 -16.33 -53.29 17.91
N PRO A 138 -17.23 -54.06 17.27
CA PRO A 138 -18.59 -54.18 17.77
C PRO A 138 -18.49 -54.96 19.07
N ASN A 139 -18.68 -54.23 20.17
CA ASN A 139 -19.06 -54.69 21.49
C ASN A 139 -19.47 -56.19 21.54
N ILE A 140 -18.50 -57.03 21.89
CA ILE A 140 -18.68 -58.38 22.43
C ILE A 140 -18.00 -58.36 23.79
N GLN A 141 -18.84 -58.59 24.81
CA GLN A 141 -18.65 -58.58 26.27
C GLN A 141 -18.87 -57.22 26.95
#